data_AF-A0A971TSM0-F1
#
_entry.id   AF-A0A971TSM0-F1
#
_cell.length_a   1.000
_cell.length_b   1.000
_cell.length_c   1.000
_cell.angle_alpha   90.00
_cell.angle_beta   90.00
_cell.angle_gamma   90.00
#
_symmetry.space_group_name_H-M   'P 1'
#
loop_
_entity.id
_entity.type
_entity.pdbx_description
1 polymer ?
#
loop_
_entity_poly.entity_id
_entity_poly.type
_entity_poly.pdbx_seq_one_letter_code
_entity_poly.pdbx_strand_id
1 'polypeptide(L)'
;MEKIIRNPTVGTAVSVFAGLSFYVLCMMLPLVGPAGSRVEHSAANRAAFVCILLLTFLLASASTYLVLMRRKLEDAVAFPWFSSVLAALCLIMLVLLLAGWFTV
;
A
#
# COMPACT_ATOMS: atom_id res chain seq x y z
N MET A 1 22.69 -7.38 -4.46
CA MET A 1 21.30 -7.58 -3.98
C MET A 1 21.23 -8.35 -2.67
N GLU A 2 22.00 -9.42 -2.51
CA GLU A 2 21.98 -10.28 -1.31
C GLU A 2 22.23 -9.55 0.02
N LYS A 3 23.19 -8.62 0.06
CA LYS A 3 23.46 -7.76 1.24
C LYS A 3 22.27 -6.91 1.68
N ILE A 4 21.45 -6.45 0.73
CA ILE A 4 20.26 -5.62 0.99
C ILE A 4 19.14 -6.50 1.52
N ILE A 5 18.92 -7.66 0.90
CA ILE A 5 17.90 -8.64 1.32
C ILE A 5 18.21 -9.16 2.73
N ARG A 6 19.49 -9.40 3.05
CA ARG A 6 19.87 -9.93 4.36
C ARG A 6 19.88 -8.89 5.49
N ASN A 7 19.71 -7.61 5.19
CA ASN A 7 19.66 -6.56 6.23
C ASN A 7 18.22 -6.41 6.78
N PRO A 8 17.97 -6.72 8.06
CA PRO A 8 16.61 -6.67 8.64
C PRO A 8 16.05 -5.25 8.65
N THR A 9 16.92 -4.25 8.75
CA THR A 9 16.54 -2.84 8.85
C THR A 9 15.86 -2.34 7.57
N VAL A 10 16.25 -2.87 6.40
CA VAL A 10 15.67 -2.46 5.11
C VAL A 10 14.22 -2.93 5.01
N GLY A 11 13.94 -4.19 5.36
CA GLY A 11 12.57 -4.72 5.36
C GLY A 11 11.64 -3.96 6.33
N THR A 12 12.15 -3.66 7.53
CA THR A 12 11.41 -2.87 8.52
C THR A 12 11.17 -1.44 8.05
N ALA A 13 12.19 -0.75 7.51
CA ALA A 13 12.04 0.61 7.00
C ALA A 13 11.01 0.67 5.87
N VAL A 14 11.07 -0.23 4.89
CA VAL A 14 10.09 -0.29 3.79
C VAL A 14 8.68 -0.59 4.32
N SER A 15 8.53 -1.44 5.34
CA SER A 15 7.24 -1.69 5.98
C SER A 15 6.69 -0.46 6.71
N VAL A 16 7.54 0.32 7.39
CA VAL A 16 7.14 1.57 8.06
C VAL A 16 6.72 2.61 7.03
N PHE A 17 7.47 2.77 5.94
CA PHE A 17 7.08 3.64 4.83
C PHE A 17 5.76 3.20 4.19
N ALA A 18 5.55 1.90 3.98
CA ALA A 18 4.27 1.38 3.49
C ALA A 18 3.10 1.74 4.42
N GLY A 19 3.29 1.59 5.74
CA GLY A 19 2.29 1.99 6.75
C GLY A 19 1.99 3.50 6.74
N LEU A 20 3.02 4.33 6.62
CA LEU A 20 2.88 5.79 6.48
C LEU A 20 2.13 6.18 5.20
N SER A 21 2.46 5.57 4.06
CA SER A 21 1.74 5.81 2.81
C SER A 21 0.28 5.37 2.89
N PHE A 22 0.00 4.24 3.56
CA PHE A 22 -1.37 3.79 3.82
C PHE A 22 -2.15 4.76 4.72
N TYR A 23 -1.52 5.33 5.74
CA TYR A 23 -2.15 6.35 6.58
C TYR A 23 -2.56 7.59 5.77
N VAL A 24 -1.67 8.08 4.89
CA VAL A 24 -1.99 9.19 3.97
C VAL A 24 -3.13 8.81 3.03
N LEU A 25 -3.12 7.58 2.52
CA LEU A 25 -4.20 7.07 1.68
C LEU A 25 -5.56 7.07 2.40
N CYS A 26 -5.61 6.64 3.67
CA CYS A 26 -6.82 6.71 4.49
C CYS A 26 -7.30 8.15 4.72
N MET A 27 -6.37 9.09 4.90
CA MET A 27 -6.69 10.52 5.02
C MET A 27 -7.28 11.11 3.73
N MET A 28 -6.92 10.55 2.57
CA MET A 28 -7.43 11.00 1.26
C MET A 28 -8.72 10.31 0.83
N LEU A 29 -9.13 9.24 1.52
CA LEU A 29 -10.33 8.46 1.25
C LEU A 29 -11.62 9.32 1.18
N PRO A 30 -11.82 10.34 2.05
CA PRO A 30 -12.98 11.24 1.95
C PRO A 30 -13.01 12.09 0.66
N LEU A 31 -11.84 12.38 0.06
CA LEU A 31 -11.76 13.18 -1.18
C LEU A 31 -12.23 12.43 -2.43
N VAL A 32 -12.25 11.10 -2.39
CA VAL A 32 -12.76 10.26 -3.49
C VAL A 32 -14.16 9.72 -3.23
N GLY A 33 -14.72 9.95 -2.04
CA GLY A 33 -16.08 9.58 -1.69
C GLY A 33 -17.15 10.52 -2.25
N PRO A 34 -18.44 10.32 -1.90
CA PRO A 34 -19.57 11.07 -2.46
C PRO A 34 -19.42 12.59 -2.31
N ALA A 35 -18.90 13.04 -1.17
CA ALA A 35 -18.66 14.46 -0.89
C ALA A 35 -17.56 15.06 -1.78
N GLY A 36 -16.47 14.34 -2.03
CA GLY A 36 -15.35 14.79 -2.87
C GLY A 36 -15.58 14.60 -4.38
N SER A 37 -16.56 13.78 -4.78
CA SER A 37 -16.94 13.61 -6.18
C SER A 37 -17.66 14.83 -6.78
N ARG A 38 -18.28 15.67 -5.94
CA ARG A 38 -19.14 16.80 -6.34
C ARG A 38 -18.41 18.14 -6.43
N VAL A 39 -17.09 18.17 -6.20
CA VAL A 39 -16.28 19.40 -6.32
C VAL A 39 -15.62 19.50 -7.68
N GLU A 40 -15.35 20.74 -8.11
CA GLU A 40 -14.80 21.09 -9.43
C GLU A 40 -13.43 20.42 -9.72
N HIS A 41 -12.68 20.06 -8.67
CA HIS A 41 -11.39 19.37 -8.76
C HIS A 41 -11.44 17.87 -8.46
N SER A 42 -12.61 17.23 -8.53
CA SER A 42 -12.77 15.80 -8.19
C SER A 42 -11.89 14.87 -9.03
N ALA A 43 -11.67 15.20 -10.30
CA ALA A 43 -10.77 14.44 -11.18
C ALA A 43 -9.30 14.49 -10.72
N ALA A 44 -8.83 15.66 -10.28
CA ALA A 44 -7.46 15.82 -9.78
C ALA A 44 -7.26 15.08 -8.44
N ASN A 45 -8.26 15.13 -7.56
CA ASN A 45 -8.26 14.39 -6.29
C ASN A 45 -8.22 12.88 -6.50
N ARG A 46 -8.99 12.38 -7.48
CA ARG A 46 -9.00 10.96 -7.84
C ARG A 46 -7.67 10.50 -8.42
N ALA A 47 -7.04 11.31 -9.29
CA ALA A 47 -5.71 11.01 -9.83
C ALA A 47 -4.64 10.96 -8.73
N ALA A 48 -4.66 11.92 -7.80
CA ALA A 48 -3.74 11.95 -6.66
C ALA A 48 -3.91 10.71 -5.75
N PHE A 49 -5.16 10.32 -5.48
CA PHE A 49 -5.46 9.11 -4.71
C PHE A 49 -4.94 7.84 -5.40
N VAL A 50 -5.13 7.71 -6.73
CA VAL A 50 -4.59 6.57 -7.51
C VAL A 50 -3.06 6.53 -7.43
N CYS A 51 -2.37 7.66 -7.58
CA CYS A 51 -0.92 7.70 -7.48
C CYS A 51 -0.41 7.20 -6.12
N ILE A 52 -1.03 7.67 -5.02
CA ILE A 52 -0.64 7.27 -3.66
C ILE A 52 -1.01 5.81 -3.39
N LEU A 53 -2.14 5.33 -3.90
CA LEU A 53 -2.55 3.93 -3.83
C LEU A 53 -1.52 3.01 -4.51
N LEU A 54 -1.10 3.35 -5.74
CA LEU A 54 -0.08 2.60 -6.48
C LEU A 54 1.27 2.61 -5.76
N LEU A 55 1.69 3.77 -5.25
CA LEU A 55 2.93 3.89 -4.48
C LEU A 55 2.89 3.04 -3.20
N THR A 56 1.77 3.06 -2.48
CA THR A 56 1.56 2.24 -1.28
C THR A 56 1.57 0.75 -1.63
N PHE A 57 0.96 0.36 -2.74
CA PHE A 57 0.96 -1.02 -3.24
C PHE A 57 2.37 -1.50 -3.63
N LEU A 58 3.17 -0.66 -4.28
CA LEU A 58 4.56 -0.96 -4.61
C LEU A 58 5.42 -1.12 -3.34
N LEU A 59 5.24 -0.26 -2.34
CA LEU A 59 5.93 -0.37 -1.05
C LEU A 59 5.53 -1.64 -0.28
N ALA A 60 4.24 -1.98 -0.25
CA ALA A 60 3.74 -3.18 0.41
C ALA A 60 4.20 -4.47 -0.30
N SER A 61 4.17 -4.50 -1.63
CA SER A 61 4.68 -5.64 -2.42
C SER A 61 6.20 -5.78 -2.31
N ALA A 62 6.96 -4.68 -2.29
CA ALA A 62 8.39 -4.70 -2.04
C ALA A 62 8.72 -5.22 -0.62
N SER A 63 7.97 -4.78 0.40
CA SER A 63 8.14 -5.25 1.78
C SER A 63 7.88 -6.76 1.90
N THR A 64 6.76 -7.25 1.34
CA THR A 64 6.43 -8.68 1.34
C THR A 64 7.44 -9.49 0.55
N TYR A 65 7.90 -9.02 -0.62
CA TYR A 65 8.94 -9.67 -1.41
C TYR A 65 10.26 -9.80 -0.65
N LEU A 66 10.71 -8.74 0.03
CA LEU A 66 11.94 -8.77 0.84
C LEU A 66 11.86 -9.80 1.98
N VAL A 67 10.71 -9.91 2.65
CA VAL A 67 10.52 -10.88 3.74
C VAL A 67 10.38 -12.31 3.21
N LEU A 68 9.69 -12.51 2.08
CA LEU A 68 9.60 -13.81 1.40
C LEU A 68 10.96 -14.30 0.91
N MET A 69 11.77 -13.42 0.32
CA MET A 69 13.13 -13.77 -0.10
C MET A 69 14.01 -14.09 1.10
N ARG A 70 13.90 -13.35 2.21
CA ARG A 70 14.59 -13.70 3.47
C ARG A 70 14.14 -15.06 3.99
N ARG A 71 12.86 -15.38 3.94
CA ARG A 71 12.35 -16.69 4.37
C ARG A 71 12.89 -17.84 3.52
N LYS A 72 13.15 -17.62 2.23
CA LYS A 72 13.82 -18.61 1.37
C LYS A 72 15.30 -18.81 1.71
N LEU A 73 15.95 -17.82 2.32
CA LEU A 73 17.36 -17.89 2.74
C LEU A 73 17.52 -18.33 4.20
N GLU A 74 16.56 -18.01 5.06
CA GLU A 74 16.53 -18.29 6.49
C GLU A 74 15.15 -18.86 6.85
N ASP A 75 15.05 -20.19 7.00
CA ASP A 75 13.79 -20.93 7.23
C ASP A 75 12.99 -20.47 8.46
N ALA A 76 13.61 -19.71 9.38
CA ALA A 76 13.06 -19.30 10.66
C ALA A 76 12.41 -17.90 10.69
N VAL A 77 12.17 -17.25 9.53
CA VAL A 77 11.57 -15.91 9.50
C VAL A 77 10.05 -15.98 9.62
N ALA A 78 9.51 -15.38 10.69
CA ALA A 78 8.07 -15.26 10.96
C ALA A 78 7.33 -14.54 9.81
N PHE A 79 6.13 -15.03 9.49
CA PHE A 79 5.31 -14.48 8.40
C PHE A 79 4.93 -13.01 8.69
N PRO A 80 5.12 -12.06 7.76
CA PRO A 80 4.81 -10.65 7.99
C PRO A 80 3.31 -10.38 7.83
N TRP A 81 2.51 -10.82 8.81
CA TRP A 81 1.05 -10.66 8.82
C TRP A 81 0.62 -9.21 8.55
N PHE A 82 1.28 -8.23 9.18
CA PHE A 82 0.98 -6.81 8.99
C PHE A 82 1.12 -6.35 7.54
N SER A 83 2.24 -6.68 6.88
CA SER A 83 2.50 -6.24 5.51
C SER A 83 1.59 -6.96 4.51
N SER A 84 1.26 -8.22 4.77
CA SER A 84 0.30 -8.98 3.97
C SER A 84 -1.13 -8.44 4.08
N VAL A 85 -1.57 -8.06 5.29
CA VAL A 85 -2.89 -7.44 5.50
C VAL A 85 -2.96 -6.07 4.83
N LEU A 86 -1.89 -5.26 4.93
CA LEU A 86 -1.82 -3.96 4.26
C LEU A 86 -1.91 -4.11 2.73
N ALA A 87 -1.20 -5.08 2.16
CA ALA A 87 -1.26 -5.38 0.73
C ALA A 87 -2.67 -5.82 0.30
N ALA A 88 -3.33 -6.69 1.08
CA ALA A 88 -4.71 -7.11 0.82
C ALA A 88 -5.70 -5.94 0.88
N LEU A 89 -5.58 -5.05 1.88
CA LEU A 89 -6.40 -3.86 2.00
C LEU A 89 -6.20 -2.88 0.84
N CYS A 90 -4.95 -2.66 0.40
CA CYS A 90 -4.67 -1.86 -0.79
C CYS A 90 -5.30 -2.47 -2.05
N LEU A 91 -5.27 -3.79 -2.19
CA LEU A 91 -5.87 -4.50 -3.32
C LEU A 91 -7.39 -4.37 -3.32
N ILE A 92 -8.03 -4.51 -2.16
CA ILE A 92 -9.48 -4.28 -1.99
C ILE A 92 -9.83 -2.83 -2.34
N MET A 93 -9.08 -1.84 -1.84
CA MET A 93 -9.30 -0.42 -2.15
C MET A 93 -9.14 -0.12 -3.65
N LEU A 94 -8.18 -0.75 -4.32
CA LEU A 94 -8.00 -0.64 -5.78
C LEU A 94 -9.21 -1.21 -6.53
N VAL A 95 -9.68 -2.39 -6.14
CA VAL A 95 -10.87 -3.02 -6.74
C VAL A 95 -12.12 -2.17 -6.54
N LEU A 96 -12.34 -1.63 -5.34
CA LEU A 96 -13.47 -0.73 -5.05
C LEU A 96 -13.42 0.57 -5.86
N LEU A 97 -12.21 1.13 -6.06
CA LEU A 97 -12.02 2.33 -6.87
C LEU A 97 -12.28 2.09 -8.36
N LEU A 98 -11.83 0.95 -8.90
CA LEU A 98 -12.07 0.54 -10.28
C LEU A 98 -13.53 0.18 -10.53
N ALA A 99 -14.20 -0.43 -9.55
CA ALA A 99 -15.62 -0.73 -9.62
C ALA A 99 -16.51 0.52 -9.57
N GLY A 100 -15.96 1.70 -9.26
CA GLY A 100 -16.73 2.95 -9.16
C GLY A 100 -17.60 3.04 -7.91
N TRP A 101 -17.41 2.13 -6.93
CA TRP A 101 -18.21 2.10 -5.70
C TRP A 101 -17.94 3.29 -4.78
N PHE A 102 -16.84 4.02 -5.00
CA PHE A 102 -16.55 5.27 -4.29
C PHE A 102 -17.41 6.46 -4.76
N THR A 103 -17.98 6.39 -5.96
CA THR A 103 -18.74 7.49 -6.58
C THR A 103 -20.26 7.33 -6.52
N VAL A 104 -20.76 6.18 -6.03
CA VAL A 104 -22.21 5.91 -5.87
C VAL A 104 -22.73 6.49 -4.56
#